data_AF-A0A7S2HZ24-F1
#
_entry.id   AF-A0A7S2HZ24-F1
#
_cell.length_a   1.000
_cell.length_b   1.000
_cell.length_c   1.000
_cell.angle_alpha   90.00
_cell.angle_beta   90.00
_cell.angle_gamma   90.00
#
_symmetry.space_group_name_H-M   'P 1'
#
loop_
_entity.id
_entity.type
_entity.pdbx_description
1 polymer ?
#
loop_
_entity_poly.entity_id
_entity_poly.type
_entity_poly.pdbx_seq_one_letter_code
_entity_poly.pdbx_strand_id
1 'polypeptide(L)'
;MMGSLVSYLIAMHDSAKPFVAGTPLGDARWPLVTLGAVVVFPLCLLDQRYLSCTSMVAFAVNIYLVAVVCAEFARRASSDSLPEGLCLVGAGTGSIAMLAALAQCFIVQMCVLPMYEELQSRSPRRFAQALWVAFGILAVLFSLFAAAGYLAYGPAVNSNLLVSLPHSGAADVARIGTIAVVAAVYPIMVIPMIAPLKNMDLRKRLGADATDGAVDRYRRVVTTVAIVAIVLVSFLGALLIERLGFVTVVDGAICVGAFTGLGPGLVGLRMLGRSSFAWRFA
;
A
#
# COMPACT_ATOMS: atom_id res chain seq x y z
N MET A 1 2.23 -7.15 -4.54
CA MET A 1 2.37 -7.24 -3.05
C MET A 1 3.80 -7.03 -2.58
N MET A 2 4.78 -7.82 -3.04
CA MET A 2 6.19 -7.51 -2.75
C MET A 2 6.61 -6.12 -3.25
N GLY A 3 6.13 -5.71 -4.44
CA GLY A 3 6.35 -4.37 -4.96
C GLY A 3 5.76 -3.29 -4.05
N SER A 4 4.59 -3.52 -3.45
CA SER A 4 3.97 -2.59 -2.50
C SER A 4 4.85 -2.36 -1.26
N LEU A 5 5.45 -3.43 -0.70
CA LEU A 5 6.36 -3.33 0.45
C LEU A 5 7.65 -2.57 0.09
N VAL A 6 8.18 -2.78 -1.11
CA VAL A 6 9.30 -2.00 -1.64
C VAL A 6 8.92 -0.53 -1.78
N SER A 7 7.77 -0.22 -2.39
CA SER A 7 7.25 1.14 -2.52
C SER A 7 7.09 1.85 -1.18
N TYR A 8 6.69 1.14 -0.12
CA TYR A 8 6.60 1.70 1.24
C TYR A 8 7.96 2.08 1.82
N LEU A 9 8.97 1.21 1.69
CA LEU A 9 10.34 1.55 2.13
C LEU A 9 10.91 2.74 1.35
N ILE A 10 10.66 2.81 0.03
CA ILE A 10 11.04 3.95 -0.80
C ILE A 10 10.32 5.22 -0.34
N ALA A 11 9.02 5.17 -0.09
CA ALA A 11 8.23 6.32 0.35
C ALA A 11 8.68 6.86 1.72
N MET A 12 9.03 5.97 2.65
CA MET A 12 9.60 6.38 3.94
C MET A 12 10.98 7.02 3.78
N HIS A 13 11.86 6.42 2.96
CA HIS A 13 13.17 6.99 2.64
C HIS A 13 13.03 8.40 2.06
N ASP A 14 12.18 8.57 1.05
CA ASP A 14 12.00 9.84 0.35
C ASP A 14 11.40 10.92 1.24
N SER A 15 10.52 10.54 2.16
CA SER A 15 9.93 11.47 3.14
C SER A 15 10.90 11.85 4.26
N ALA A 16 11.86 10.98 4.58
CA ALA A 16 12.87 11.22 5.62
C ALA A 16 14.09 12.00 5.10
N LYS A 17 14.43 11.85 3.81
CA LYS A 17 15.59 12.50 3.17
C LYS A 17 15.67 14.02 3.41
N PRO A 18 14.58 14.81 3.33
CA PRO A 18 14.57 16.23 3.67
C PRO A 18 15.15 16.59 5.05
N PHE A 19 14.99 15.72 6.05
CA PHE A 19 15.39 15.99 7.44
C PHE A 19 16.86 15.67 7.72
N VAL A 20 17.47 14.81 6.89
CA VAL A 20 18.86 14.38 7.05
C VAL A 20 19.80 14.99 6.00
N ALA A 21 19.26 15.85 5.12
CA ALA A 21 20.03 16.58 4.13
C ALA A 21 21.09 17.45 4.83
N GLY A 22 22.37 17.16 4.61
CA GLY A 22 23.51 17.84 5.25
C GLY A 22 24.16 17.09 6.41
N THR A 23 23.65 15.90 6.76
CA THR A 23 24.33 14.96 7.69
C THR A 23 24.97 13.81 6.92
N PRO A 24 26.01 13.14 7.46
CA PRO A 24 26.61 11.97 6.82
C PRO A 24 25.63 10.78 6.65
N LEU A 25 24.47 10.84 7.30
CA LEU A 25 23.37 9.88 7.13
C LEU A 25 22.57 10.11 5.83
N GLY A 26 22.67 11.31 5.22
CA GLY A 26 21.98 11.66 3.98
C GLY A 26 22.78 11.37 2.70
N ASP A 27 24.09 11.12 2.82
CA ASP A 27 24.99 10.92 1.68
C ASP A 27 24.80 9.55 1.00
N ALA A 28 24.35 8.56 1.77
CA ALA A 28 24.08 7.22 1.27
C ALA A 28 22.60 6.86 1.43
N ARG A 29 22.06 6.09 0.48
CA ARG A 29 20.68 5.59 0.52
C ARG A 29 20.47 4.49 1.57
N TRP A 30 21.47 3.63 1.73
CA TRP A 30 21.38 2.46 2.61
C TRP A 30 21.03 2.77 4.08
N PRO A 31 21.57 3.80 4.78
CA PRO A 31 21.26 4.02 6.19
C PRO A 31 19.78 4.34 6.44
N LEU A 32 19.17 5.16 5.59
CA LEU A 32 17.74 5.53 5.69
C LEU A 32 16.82 4.34 5.42
N VAL A 33 17.14 3.54 4.40
CA VAL A 33 16.37 2.33 4.06
C VAL A 33 16.53 1.27 5.17
N THR A 34 17.74 1.12 5.74
CA THR A 34 18.00 0.25 6.88
C THR A 34 17.22 0.70 8.11
N LEU A 35 17.19 1.99 8.41
CA LEU A 35 16.41 2.54 9.52
C LEU A 35 14.92 2.22 9.34
N GLY A 36 14.38 2.43 8.14
CA GLY A 36 12.98 2.08 7.82
C GLY A 36 12.69 0.60 8.03
N ALA A 37 13.57 -0.29 7.55
CA ALA A 37 13.42 -1.74 7.74
C ALA A 37 13.50 -2.16 9.22
N VAL A 38 14.41 -1.55 9.99
CA VAL A 38 14.56 -1.78 11.44
C VAL A 38 13.34 -1.31 12.22
N VAL A 39 12.70 -0.21 11.81
CA VAL A 39 11.44 0.28 12.42
C VAL A 39 10.28 -0.66 12.11
N VAL A 40 10.18 -1.11 10.86
CA VAL A 40 9.04 -1.92 10.38
C VAL A 40 9.10 -3.37 10.87
N PHE A 41 10.31 -3.92 11.03
CA PHE A 41 10.52 -5.30 11.47
C PHE A 41 9.80 -5.65 12.79
N PRO A 42 9.99 -4.94 13.91
CA PRO A 42 9.29 -5.23 15.16
C PRO A 42 7.78 -5.03 15.03
N LEU A 43 7.34 -4.07 14.19
CA LEU A 43 5.92 -3.84 13.90
C LEU A 43 5.27 -5.03 13.19
N CYS A 44 6.02 -5.76 12.35
CA CYS A 44 5.53 -7.00 11.71
C CYS A 44 5.39 -8.18 12.68
N LEU A 45 6.06 -8.12 13.83
CA LEU A 45 5.95 -9.13 14.89
C LEU A 45 4.85 -8.78 15.90
N LEU A 46 4.38 -7.54 15.91
CA LEU A 46 3.32 -7.09 16.79
C LEU A 46 1.94 -7.55 16.30
N ASP A 47 1.05 -7.87 17.23
CA ASP A 47 -0.30 -8.29 16.89
C ASP A 47 -1.12 -7.14 16.25
N GLN A 48 -1.87 -7.49 15.21
CA GLN A 48 -2.75 -6.60 14.42
C GLN A 48 -3.68 -5.74 15.29
N ARG A 49 -4.07 -6.23 16.48
CA ARG A 49 -4.99 -5.52 17.40
C ARG A 49 -4.43 -4.18 17.88
N TYR A 50 -3.11 -4.05 18.03
CA TYR A 50 -2.47 -2.80 18.42
C TYR A 50 -2.42 -1.77 17.28
N LEU A 51 -2.49 -2.23 16.03
CA LEU A 51 -2.50 -1.37 14.84
C LEU A 51 -3.88 -0.80 14.53
N SER A 52 -4.98 -1.34 15.08
CA SER A 52 -6.33 -0.81 14.82
C SER A 52 -6.50 0.67 15.21
N CYS A 53 -5.85 1.10 16.31
CA CYS A 53 -5.82 2.50 16.72
C CYS A 53 -5.18 3.43 15.67
N THR A 54 -4.22 2.90 14.89
CA THR A 54 -3.50 3.67 13.87
C THR A 54 -4.33 3.98 12.63
N SER A 55 -5.45 3.28 12.40
CA SER A 55 -6.30 3.47 11.21
C SER A 55 -6.94 4.86 11.16
N MET A 56 -7.42 5.38 12.30
CA MET A 56 -8.03 6.72 12.36
C MET A 56 -6.97 7.81 12.15
N VAL A 57 -5.79 7.63 12.75
CA VAL A 57 -4.63 8.51 12.55
C VAL A 57 -4.20 8.50 11.08
N ALA A 58 -4.15 7.31 10.47
CA ALA A 58 -3.80 7.18 9.06
C ALA A 58 -4.78 7.88 8.13
N PHE A 59 -6.08 7.76 8.40
CA PHE A 59 -7.10 8.50 7.67
C PHE A 59 -6.90 10.02 7.82
N ALA A 60 -6.72 10.50 9.06
CA ALA A 60 -6.51 11.93 9.33
C ALA A 60 -5.26 12.50 8.63
N VAL A 61 -4.14 11.76 8.66
CA VAL A 61 -2.90 12.14 7.98
C VAL A 61 -3.09 12.21 6.46
N ASN A 62 -3.81 11.26 5.86
CA ASN A 62 -4.08 11.30 4.41
C ASN A 62 -4.95 12.50 4.03
N ILE A 63 -5.99 12.82 4.82
CA ILE A 63 -6.81 14.02 4.61
C ILE A 63 -5.97 15.29 4.76
N TYR A 64 -5.11 15.35 5.80
CA TYR A 64 -4.19 16.47 5.99
C TYR A 64 -3.24 16.64 4.80
N LEU A 65 -2.68 15.55 4.30
CA LEU A 65 -1.81 15.56 3.12
C LEU A 65 -2.53 16.13 1.89
N VAL A 66 -3.76 15.70 1.62
CA VAL A 66 -4.59 16.26 0.53
C VAL A 66 -4.80 17.76 0.74
N ALA A 67 -5.12 18.20 1.96
CA ALA A 67 -5.32 19.61 2.28
C ALA A 67 -4.04 20.44 2.06
N VAL A 68 -2.87 19.93 2.45
CA VAL A 68 -1.56 20.58 2.23
C VAL A 68 -1.28 20.76 0.75
N VAL A 69 -1.55 19.75 -0.07
CA VAL A 69 -1.35 19.83 -1.53
C VAL A 69 -2.31 20.83 -2.17
N CYS A 70 -3.59 20.82 -1.78
CA CYS A 70 -4.57 21.81 -2.24
C CYS A 70 -4.19 23.24 -1.83
N ALA A 71 -3.67 23.43 -0.61
CA ALA A 71 -3.21 24.74 -0.15
C ALA A 71 -1.96 25.22 -0.92
N GLU A 72 -1.04 24.32 -1.27
CA GLU A 72 0.07 24.62 -2.17
C GLU A 72 -0.41 25.05 -3.55
N PHE A 73 -1.36 24.32 -4.13
CA PHE A 73 -1.96 24.68 -5.40
C PHE A 73 -2.60 26.08 -5.34
N ALA A 74 -3.40 26.36 -4.31
CA ALA A 74 -4.03 27.67 -4.13
C ALA A 74 -3.01 28.81 -3.98
N ARG A 75 -1.90 28.56 -3.27
CA ARG A 75 -0.82 29.55 -3.09
C ARG A 75 -0.05 29.82 -4.39
N ARG A 76 0.19 28.79 -5.19
CA ARG A 76 0.85 28.94 -6.50
C ARG A 76 -0.05 29.63 -7.51
N ALA A 77 -1.33 29.29 -7.49
CA ALA A 77 -2.35 29.96 -8.30
C ALA A 77 -2.48 31.45 -7.95
N SER A 78 -2.41 31.83 -6.67
CA SER A 78 -2.49 33.25 -6.27
C SER A 78 -1.21 34.05 -6.53
N SER A 79 -0.06 33.37 -6.67
CA SER A 79 1.22 33.99 -6.98
C SER A 79 1.56 33.98 -8.47
N ASP A 80 0.62 33.56 -9.33
CA ASP A 80 0.76 33.40 -10.78
C ASP A 80 2.00 32.58 -11.18
N SER A 81 2.41 31.65 -10.31
CA SER A 81 3.58 30.79 -10.48
C SER A 81 3.21 29.39 -10.99
N LEU A 82 2.07 29.28 -11.68
CA LEU A 82 1.61 28.02 -12.23
C LEU A 82 2.47 27.64 -13.44
N PRO A 83 2.85 26.35 -13.56
CA PRO A 83 3.68 25.90 -14.66
C PRO A 83 2.96 26.04 -16.01
N GLU A 84 3.64 26.62 -16.99
CA GLU A 84 3.18 26.68 -18.38
C GLU A 84 3.24 25.28 -19.04
N GLY A 85 2.31 24.99 -19.96
CA GLY A 85 2.28 23.71 -20.68
C GLY A 85 1.50 22.57 -19.99
N LEU A 86 0.50 22.91 -19.18
CA LEU A 86 -0.42 21.93 -18.57
C LEU A 86 -1.24 21.19 -19.64
N CYS A 87 -1.12 19.87 -19.67
CA CYS A 87 -1.95 19.00 -20.50
C CYS A 87 -2.91 18.21 -19.61
N LEU A 88 -4.13 18.73 -19.41
CA LEU A 88 -5.15 18.05 -18.60
C LEU A 88 -5.73 16.82 -19.29
N VAL A 89 -5.85 16.88 -20.62
CA VAL A 89 -6.46 15.83 -21.43
C VAL A 89 -5.47 15.41 -22.49
N GLY A 90 -4.79 14.29 -22.23
CA GLY A 90 -3.82 13.69 -23.15
C GLY A 90 -3.89 12.17 -23.07
N ALA A 91 -3.91 11.53 -24.24
CA ALA A 91 -3.74 10.09 -24.37
C ALA A 91 -2.28 9.81 -24.73
N GLY A 92 -1.48 9.36 -23.76
CA GLY A 92 -0.07 9.04 -23.96
C GLY A 92 0.38 7.87 -23.10
N THR A 93 1.68 7.55 -23.17
CA THR A 93 2.31 6.51 -22.33
C THR A 93 2.11 6.78 -20.83
N GLY A 94 2.06 8.06 -20.43
CA GLY A 94 1.75 8.48 -19.06
C GLY A 94 0.35 8.08 -18.60
N SER A 95 -0.66 8.10 -19.49
CA SER A 95 -2.03 7.72 -19.15
C SER A 95 -2.15 6.22 -18.85
N ILE A 96 -1.40 5.38 -19.60
CA ILE A 96 -1.31 3.93 -19.35
C ILE A 96 -0.59 3.66 -18.03
N ALA A 97 0.52 4.35 -17.76
CA ALA A 97 1.23 4.25 -16.49
C ALA A 97 0.34 4.68 -15.31
N MET A 98 -0.43 5.75 -15.46
CA MET A 98 -1.39 6.21 -14.45
C MET A 98 -2.49 5.18 -14.20
N LEU A 99 -3.03 4.54 -15.24
CA LEU A 99 -4.01 3.47 -15.08
C LEU A 99 -3.42 2.27 -14.33
N ALA A 100 -2.20 1.86 -14.64
CA ALA A 100 -1.51 0.79 -13.93
C ALA A 100 -1.24 1.15 -12.45
N ALA A 101 -0.86 2.39 -12.17
CA ALA A 101 -0.68 2.87 -10.80
C ALA A 101 -2.01 2.97 -10.04
N LEU A 102 -3.09 3.44 -10.68
CA LEU A 102 -4.42 3.46 -10.08
C LEU A 102 -4.93 2.07 -9.80
N ALA A 103 -4.69 1.14 -10.72
CA ALA A 103 -5.05 -0.26 -10.52
C ALA A 103 -4.39 -0.85 -9.27
N GLN A 104 -3.15 -0.47 -8.96
CA GLN A 104 -2.50 -0.85 -7.70
C GLN A 104 -3.33 -0.43 -6.47
N CYS A 105 -3.97 0.74 -6.52
CA CYS A 105 -4.79 1.23 -5.42
C CYS A 105 -6.13 0.50 -5.25
N PHE A 106 -6.64 -0.14 -6.30
CA PHE A 106 -7.89 -0.91 -6.26
C PHE A 106 -7.70 -2.36 -5.81
N ILE A 107 -6.46 -2.78 -5.52
CA ILE A 107 -6.17 -4.14 -5.06
C ILE A 107 -6.61 -4.29 -3.61
N VAL A 108 -7.81 -4.81 -3.41
CA VAL A 108 -8.35 -5.19 -2.11
C VAL A 108 -8.67 -6.68 -2.02
N GLN A 109 -8.66 -7.41 -3.15
CA GLN A 109 -9.20 -8.77 -3.28
C GLN A 109 -8.59 -9.75 -2.26
N MET A 110 -7.30 -9.60 -1.95
CA MET A 110 -6.60 -10.46 -0.98
C MET A 110 -6.98 -10.17 0.47
N CYS A 111 -7.44 -8.95 0.75
CA CYS A 111 -7.85 -8.50 2.08
C CYS A 111 -9.38 -8.58 2.27
N VAL A 112 -10.15 -8.84 1.20
CA VAL A 112 -11.62 -8.92 1.25
C VAL A 112 -12.10 -10.00 2.21
N LEU A 113 -11.49 -11.19 2.20
CA LEU A 113 -11.94 -12.30 3.05
C LEU A 113 -11.74 -12.00 4.54
N PRO A 114 -10.53 -11.60 5.01
CA PRO A 114 -10.35 -11.17 6.40
C PRO A 114 -11.25 -9.99 6.78
N MET A 115 -11.42 -9.01 5.88
CA MET A 115 -12.26 -7.84 6.15
C MET A 115 -13.75 -8.21 6.29
N TYR A 116 -14.22 -9.19 5.50
CA TYR A 116 -15.59 -9.70 5.60
C TYR A 116 -15.82 -10.48 6.90
N GLU A 117 -14.82 -11.23 7.37
CA GLU A 117 -14.90 -11.93 8.66
C GLU A 117 -15.02 -10.96 9.84
N GLU A 118 -14.32 -9.83 9.80
CA GLU A 118 -14.38 -8.79 10.84
C GLU A 118 -15.64 -7.90 10.79
N LEU A 119 -16.45 -7.99 9.72
CA LEU A 119 -17.65 -7.16 9.57
C LEU A 119 -18.71 -7.53 10.61
N GLN A 120 -19.13 -6.57 11.43
CA GLN A 120 -20.26 -6.73 12.33
C GLN A 120 -21.53 -7.03 11.53
N SER A 121 -22.30 -8.04 11.93
CA SER A 121 -23.54 -8.47 11.26
C SER A 121 -23.37 -8.78 9.76
N ARG A 122 -22.53 -9.80 9.50
CA ARG A 122 -22.09 -10.24 8.16
C ARG A 122 -23.28 -10.43 7.21
N SER A 123 -23.32 -9.61 6.15
CA SER A 123 -24.19 -9.85 5.00
C SER A 123 -23.51 -9.35 3.72
N PRO A 124 -23.65 -10.07 2.60
CA PRO A 124 -23.03 -9.66 1.33
C PRO A 124 -23.47 -8.26 0.88
N ARG A 125 -24.75 -7.91 1.10
CA ARG A 125 -25.29 -6.60 0.75
C ARG A 125 -24.63 -5.46 1.54
N ARG A 126 -24.47 -5.61 2.87
CA ARG A 126 -23.82 -4.58 3.69
C ARG A 126 -22.35 -4.43 3.34
N PHE A 127 -21.65 -5.53 3.11
CA PHE A 127 -20.25 -5.50 2.70
C PHE A 127 -20.08 -4.80 1.34
N ALA A 128 -20.91 -5.14 0.35
CA ALA A 128 -20.89 -4.48 -0.95
C ALA A 128 -21.19 -2.97 -0.84
N GLN A 129 -22.19 -2.58 -0.04
CA GLN A 129 -22.50 -1.17 0.19
C GLN A 129 -21.33 -0.43 0.84
N ALA A 130 -20.67 -1.03 1.83
CA ALA A 130 -19.49 -0.45 2.47
C ALA A 130 -18.34 -0.27 1.48
N LEU A 131 -18.08 -1.28 0.63
CA LEU A 131 -17.06 -1.18 -0.43
C LEU A 131 -17.38 -0.07 -1.43
N TRP A 132 -18.63 0.04 -1.90
CA TRP A 132 -19.02 1.10 -2.85
C TRP A 132 -18.82 2.50 -2.28
N VAL A 133 -19.20 2.71 -1.02
CA VAL A 133 -18.98 4.00 -0.34
C VAL A 133 -17.49 4.28 -0.20
N ALA A 134 -16.70 3.30 0.25
CA ALA A 134 -15.26 3.45 0.42
C ALA A 134 -14.55 3.77 -0.91
N PHE A 135 -14.85 3.04 -1.98
CA PHE A 135 -14.27 3.30 -3.30
C PHE A 135 -14.71 4.65 -3.88
N GLY A 136 -15.95 5.08 -3.63
CA GLY A 136 -16.42 6.41 -4.01
C GLY A 136 -15.61 7.53 -3.34
N ILE A 137 -15.38 7.42 -2.03
CA ILE A 137 -14.54 8.38 -1.29
C ILE A 137 -13.10 8.36 -1.81
N LEU A 138 -12.51 7.17 -2.02
CA LEU A 138 -11.16 7.03 -2.56
C LEU A 138 -11.03 7.66 -3.95
N ALA A 139 -12.02 7.46 -4.83
CA ALA A 139 -12.00 8.03 -6.17
C ALA A 139 -11.97 9.56 -6.13
N VAL A 140 -12.77 10.19 -5.24
CA VAL A 140 -12.76 11.64 -5.05
C VAL A 140 -11.41 12.13 -4.50
N LEU A 141 -10.89 11.47 -3.45
CA LEU A 141 -9.62 11.86 -2.83
C LEU A 141 -8.44 11.74 -3.79
N PHE A 142 -8.34 10.63 -4.52
CA PHE A 142 -7.28 10.44 -5.51
C PHE A 142 -7.38 11.41 -6.68
N SER A 143 -8.60 11.69 -7.17
CA SER A 143 -8.79 12.66 -8.24
C SER A 143 -8.38 14.06 -7.80
N LEU A 144 -8.78 14.46 -6.59
CA LEU A 144 -8.41 15.76 -6.01
C LEU A 144 -6.89 15.86 -5.82
N PHE A 145 -6.27 14.84 -5.22
CA PHE A 145 -4.84 14.80 -4.97
C PHE A 145 -4.02 14.83 -6.26
N ALA A 146 -4.39 14.02 -7.25
CA ALA A 146 -3.72 13.96 -8.55
C ALA A 146 -3.87 15.28 -9.33
N ALA A 147 -5.09 15.84 -9.38
CA ALA A 147 -5.35 17.10 -10.06
C ALA A 147 -4.60 18.26 -9.40
N ALA A 148 -4.71 18.42 -8.08
CA ALA A 148 -4.03 19.51 -7.36
C ALA A 148 -2.50 19.38 -7.46
N GLY A 149 -1.95 18.16 -7.33
CA GLY A 149 -0.53 17.91 -7.49
C GLY A 149 -0.03 18.22 -8.91
N TYR A 150 -0.74 17.77 -9.94
CA TYR A 150 -0.37 18.04 -11.33
C TYR A 150 -0.49 19.52 -11.69
N LEU A 151 -1.55 20.20 -11.24
CA LEU A 151 -1.72 21.64 -11.47
C LEU A 151 -0.65 22.48 -10.74
N ALA A 152 -0.20 22.06 -9.56
CA ALA A 152 0.80 22.79 -8.78
C ALA A 152 2.25 22.65 -9.32
N TYR A 153 2.59 21.49 -9.89
CA TYR A 153 3.98 21.14 -10.26
C TYR A 153 4.19 20.86 -11.75
N GLY A 154 3.12 20.65 -12.50
CA GLY A 154 3.16 20.43 -13.94
C GLY A 154 3.77 19.10 -14.36
N PRO A 155 4.27 19.00 -15.61
CA PRO A 155 4.79 17.76 -16.20
C PRO A 155 6.04 17.19 -15.50
N ALA A 156 6.79 18.01 -14.76
CA ALA A 156 8.02 17.62 -14.08
C ALA A 156 7.79 17.10 -12.65
N VAL A 157 6.54 16.83 -12.26
CA VAL A 157 6.21 16.32 -10.92
C VAL A 157 6.90 14.98 -10.65
N ASN A 158 7.51 14.87 -9.47
CA ASN A 158 8.13 13.61 -9.05
C ASN A 158 7.06 12.54 -8.80
N SER A 159 7.41 11.26 -9.02
CA SER A 159 6.51 10.14 -8.73
C SER A 159 6.09 10.07 -7.24
N ASN A 160 6.89 10.66 -6.36
CA ASN A 160 6.52 10.94 -4.98
C ASN A 160 6.29 12.45 -4.80
N LEU A 161 5.03 12.85 -4.65
CA LEU A 161 4.66 14.26 -4.54
C LEU A 161 5.27 14.93 -3.29
N LEU A 162 5.52 14.17 -2.21
CA LEU A 162 6.09 14.69 -0.96
C LEU A 162 7.50 15.26 -1.13
N VAL A 163 8.24 14.77 -2.13
CA VAL A 163 9.58 15.27 -2.49
C VAL A 163 9.47 16.60 -3.22
N SER A 164 8.37 16.85 -3.93
CA SER A 164 8.15 18.09 -4.66
C SER A 164 7.67 19.22 -3.74
N LEU A 165 7.13 18.89 -2.56
CA LEU A 165 6.68 19.89 -1.59
C LEU A 165 7.83 20.78 -1.08
N PRO A 166 7.62 22.10 -0.96
CA PRO A 166 8.61 22.99 -0.37
C PRO A 166 8.80 22.68 1.13
N HIS A 167 10.01 22.96 1.64
CA HIS A 167 10.27 22.87 3.07
C HIS A 167 9.45 23.90 3.82
N SER A 168 8.45 23.43 4.56
CA SER A 168 7.54 24.24 5.36
C SER A 168 7.02 23.37 6.50
N GLY A 169 6.68 23.98 7.65
CA GLY A 169 6.19 23.23 8.80
C GLY A 169 5.01 22.33 8.47
N ALA A 170 4.11 22.76 7.58
CA ALA A 170 2.96 21.96 7.14
C ALA A 170 3.38 20.75 6.28
N ALA A 171 4.30 20.94 5.33
CA ALA A 171 4.82 19.85 4.51
C ALA A 171 5.63 18.84 5.35
N ASP A 172 6.38 19.32 6.33
CA ASP A 172 7.20 18.47 7.21
C ASP A 172 6.33 17.62 8.14
N VAL A 173 5.24 18.19 8.69
CA VAL A 173 4.22 17.41 9.41
C VAL A 173 3.59 16.36 8.51
N ALA A 174 3.29 16.68 7.25
CA ALA A 174 2.74 15.71 6.29
C ALA A 174 3.73 14.57 5.96
N ARG A 175 5.03 14.88 5.84
CA ARG A 175 6.11 13.88 5.63
C ARG A 175 6.23 12.93 6.83
N ILE A 176 6.29 13.47 8.05
CA ILE A 176 6.37 12.67 9.28
C ILE A 176 5.11 11.81 9.44
N GLY A 177 3.94 12.40 9.21
CA GLY A 177 2.68 11.67 9.21
C GLY A 177 2.71 10.51 8.21
N THR A 178 3.16 10.75 6.98
CA THR A 178 3.24 9.70 5.95
C THR A 178 4.19 8.58 6.37
N ILE A 179 5.34 8.89 6.97
CA ILE A 179 6.27 7.86 7.49
C ILE A 179 5.56 6.97 8.52
N ALA A 180 4.83 7.56 9.47
CA ALA A 180 4.10 6.81 10.48
C ALA A 180 2.98 5.94 9.86
N VAL A 181 2.24 6.47 8.90
CA VAL A 181 1.18 5.73 8.19
C VAL A 181 1.76 4.55 7.41
N VAL A 182 2.82 4.77 6.64
CA VAL A 182 3.44 3.72 5.84
C VAL A 182 4.04 2.63 6.74
N ALA A 183 4.66 3.00 7.86
CA ALA A 183 5.16 2.05 8.85
C ALA A 183 4.02 1.18 9.46
N ALA A 184 2.85 1.78 9.71
CA ALA A 184 1.68 1.06 10.23
C ALA A 184 1.00 0.18 9.17
N VAL A 185 0.98 0.59 7.90
CA VAL A 185 0.36 -0.18 6.81
C VAL A 185 1.23 -1.37 6.38
N TYR A 186 2.56 -1.27 6.52
CA TYR A 186 3.47 -2.34 6.15
C TYR A 186 3.13 -3.72 6.76
N PRO A 187 2.96 -3.89 8.08
CA PRO A 187 2.61 -5.19 8.67
C PRO A 187 1.25 -5.71 8.19
N ILE A 188 0.29 -4.82 7.92
CA ILE A 188 -1.03 -5.19 7.38
C ILE A 188 -0.89 -5.89 6.02
N MET A 189 0.05 -5.44 5.18
CA MET A 189 0.32 -6.07 3.88
C MET A 189 1.07 -7.41 3.99
N VAL A 190 1.82 -7.63 5.08
CA VAL A 190 2.54 -8.89 5.33
C VAL A 190 1.61 -10.01 5.81
N ILE A 191 0.53 -9.68 6.54
CA ILE A 191 -0.43 -10.65 7.07
C ILE A 191 -1.00 -11.63 6.02
N PRO A 192 -1.56 -11.18 4.89
CA PRO A 192 -2.06 -12.09 3.87
C PRO A 192 -0.95 -12.93 3.22
N MET A 193 0.30 -12.45 3.20
CA MET A 193 1.44 -13.18 2.65
C MET A 193 1.85 -14.37 3.52
N ILE A 194 1.70 -14.25 4.85
CA ILE A 194 2.01 -15.33 5.81
C ILE A 194 0.80 -16.19 6.16
N ALA A 195 -0.42 -15.80 5.76
CA ALA A 195 -1.64 -16.56 6.02
C ALA A 195 -1.59 -18.02 5.52
N PRO A 196 -1.04 -18.34 4.33
CA PRO A 196 -0.90 -19.73 3.89
C PRO A 196 0.01 -20.56 4.81
N LEU A 197 1.08 -19.94 5.35
CA LEU A 197 2.00 -20.60 6.27
C LEU A 197 1.34 -20.84 7.64
N LYS A 198 0.50 -19.89 8.08
CA LYS A 198 -0.33 -20.06 9.28
C LYS A 198 -1.38 -21.15 9.08
N ASN A 199 -2.01 -21.25 7.92
CA ASN A 199 -3.07 -22.25 7.70
C ASN A 199 -2.54 -23.63 7.28
N MET A 200 -1.23 -23.80 7.14
CA MET A 200 -0.62 -25.08 6.82
C MET A 200 -0.86 -26.08 7.97
N ASP A 201 -1.25 -27.31 7.60
CA ASP A 201 -1.42 -28.41 8.53
C ASP A 201 -0.06 -28.95 8.97
N LEU A 202 0.51 -28.27 9.97
CA LEU A 202 1.83 -28.57 10.52
C LEU A 202 1.87 -29.91 11.25
N ARG A 203 0.71 -30.42 11.69
CA ARG A 203 0.62 -31.71 12.39
C ARG A 203 0.93 -32.88 11.45
N LYS A 204 0.53 -32.77 10.18
CA LYS A 204 0.94 -33.73 9.14
C LYS A 204 2.45 -33.76 8.89
N ARG A 205 3.16 -32.63 9.11
CA ARG A 205 4.62 -32.55 8.91
C ARG A 205 5.43 -32.97 10.13
N LEU A 206 4.93 -32.69 11.34
CA LEU A 206 5.61 -33.00 12.60
C LEU A 206 5.30 -34.41 13.13
N GLY A 207 4.33 -35.10 12.53
CA GLY A 207 3.86 -36.42 12.98
C GLY A 207 2.65 -36.30 13.93
N ALA A 208 1.82 -37.35 13.98
CA ALA A 208 0.58 -37.36 14.76
C ALA A 208 0.83 -37.20 16.28
N ASP A 209 1.99 -37.65 16.75
CA ASP A 209 2.45 -37.62 18.14
C ASP A 209 3.05 -36.28 18.59
N ALA A 210 3.13 -35.28 17.70
CA ALA A 210 3.65 -33.98 18.04
C ALA A 210 2.75 -33.28 19.08
N THR A 211 3.36 -32.79 20.16
CA THR A 211 2.66 -32.01 21.19
C THR A 211 2.21 -30.66 20.63
N ASP A 212 1.07 -30.15 21.12
CA ASP A 212 0.52 -28.86 20.67
C ASP A 212 1.53 -27.71 20.82
N GLY A 213 2.34 -27.73 21.89
CA GLY A 213 3.42 -26.76 22.10
C GLY A 213 4.55 -26.82 21.07
N ALA A 214 4.86 -28.00 20.51
CA ALA A 214 5.85 -28.15 19.44
C ALA A 214 5.31 -27.61 18.11
N VAL A 215 4.03 -27.86 17.82
CA VAL A 215 3.32 -27.34 16.64
C VAL A 215 3.28 -25.81 16.67
N ASP A 216 2.94 -25.21 17.82
CA ASP A 216 2.90 -23.76 17.98
C ASP A 216 4.29 -23.11 17.90
N ARG A 217 5.31 -23.76 18.48
CA ARG A 217 6.70 -23.29 18.35
C ARG A 217 7.15 -23.30 16.90
N TYR A 218 6.92 -24.41 16.19
CA TYR A 218 7.30 -24.54 14.78
C TYR A 218 6.57 -23.49 13.93
N ARG A 219 5.26 -23.29 14.17
CA ARG A 219 4.46 -22.25 13.51
C ARG A 219 5.03 -20.86 13.71
N ARG A 220 5.39 -20.50 14.95
CA ARG A 220 6.02 -19.21 15.26
C ARG A 220 7.34 -19.06 14.51
N VAL A 221 8.22 -20.07 14.56
CA VAL A 221 9.52 -20.02 13.87
C VAL A 221 9.34 -19.86 12.35
N VAL A 222 8.49 -20.67 11.71
CA VAL A 222 8.24 -20.56 10.26
C VAL A 222 7.66 -19.19 9.89
N THR A 223 6.74 -18.67 10.71
CA THR A 223 6.13 -17.36 10.47
C THR A 223 7.16 -16.23 10.62
N THR A 224 7.97 -16.26 11.68
CA THR A 224 9.03 -15.27 11.91
C THR A 224 10.09 -15.31 10.81
N VAL A 225 10.54 -16.50 10.40
CA VAL A 225 11.50 -16.67 9.30
C VAL A 225 10.93 -16.12 7.99
N ALA A 226 9.65 -16.37 7.70
CA ALA A 226 8.99 -15.81 6.53
C ALA A 226 8.91 -14.27 6.59
N ILE A 227 8.58 -13.69 7.74
CA ILE A 227 8.56 -12.23 7.93
C ILE A 227 9.96 -11.64 7.69
N VAL A 228 11.00 -12.22 8.29
CA VAL A 228 12.40 -11.81 8.07
C VAL A 228 12.76 -11.86 6.59
N ALA A 229 12.42 -12.96 5.91
CA ALA A 229 12.69 -13.11 4.48
C ALA A 229 11.95 -12.05 3.65
N ILE A 230 10.68 -11.77 3.96
CA ILE A 230 9.88 -10.74 3.28
C ILE A 230 10.50 -9.35 3.46
N VAL A 231 10.88 -8.99 4.69
CA VAL A 231 11.53 -7.70 5.00
C VAL A 231 12.91 -7.60 4.36
N LEU A 232 13.67 -8.69 4.29
CA LEU A 232 14.97 -8.70 3.63
C LEU A 232 14.84 -8.50 2.11
N VAL A 233 13.90 -9.18 1.47
CA VAL A 233 13.66 -9.04 0.03
C VAL A 233 13.15 -7.64 -0.31
N SER A 234 12.25 -7.07 0.50
CA SER A 234 11.79 -5.69 0.29
C SER A 234 12.88 -4.66 0.54
N PHE A 235 13.74 -4.88 1.54
CA PHE A 235 14.92 -4.06 1.82
C PHE A 235 15.87 -4.04 0.62
N LEU A 236 16.24 -5.21 0.10
CA LEU A 236 17.08 -5.33 -1.10
C LEU A 236 16.43 -4.67 -2.31
N GLY A 237 15.12 -4.89 -2.50
CA GLY A 237 14.35 -4.24 -3.57
C GLY A 237 14.38 -2.70 -3.47
N ALA A 238 14.26 -2.15 -2.27
CA ALA A 238 14.29 -0.71 -2.04
C ALA A 238 15.69 -0.09 -2.23
N LEU A 239 16.76 -0.89 -2.05
CA LEU A 239 18.12 -0.46 -2.37
C LEU A 239 18.38 -0.47 -3.89
N LEU A 240 17.87 -1.48 -4.60
CA LEU A 240 18.11 -1.65 -6.03
C LEU A 240 17.23 -0.75 -6.90
N ILE A 241 16.01 -0.42 -6.43
CA ILE A 241 15.05 0.36 -7.21
C ILE A 241 14.81 1.71 -6.52
N GLU A 242 15.20 2.77 -7.22
CA GLU A 242 15.07 4.15 -6.72
C GLU A 242 13.76 4.81 -7.14
N ARG A 243 13.18 4.37 -8.25
CA ARG A 243 12.00 5.02 -8.85
C ARG A 243 10.71 4.44 -8.28
N LEU A 244 10.08 5.17 -7.36
CA LEU A 244 8.77 4.80 -6.78
C LEU A 244 7.71 4.53 -7.86
N GLY A 245 7.63 5.40 -8.88
CA GLY A 245 6.64 5.27 -9.95
C GLY A 245 6.82 3.98 -10.77
N PHE A 246 8.06 3.55 -10.99
CA PHE A 246 8.34 2.31 -11.71
C PHE A 246 7.84 1.09 -10.94
N VAL A 247 8.15 1.01 -9.64
CA VAL A 247 7.71 -0.11 -8.78
C VAL A 247 6.19 -0.18 -8.73
N THR A 248 5.52 0.96 -8.53
CA THR A 248 4.06 1.02 -8.42
C THR A 248 3.36 0.61 -9.73
N VAL A 249 3.88 1.04 -10.88
CA VAL A 249 3.33 0.66 -12.19
C VAL A 249 3.51 -0.84 -12.46
N VAL A 250 4.70 -1.38 -12.18
CA VAL A 250 4.98 -2.81 -12.39
C VAL A 250 4.15 -3.68 -11.44
N ASP A 251 4.10 -3.35 -10.15
CA ASP A 251 3.28 -4.09 -9.17
C ASP A 251 1.80 -4.04 -9.57
N GLY A 252 1.30 -2.86 -9.97
CA GLY A 252 -0.07 -2.67 -10.43
C GLY A 252 -0.41 -3.51 -11.65
N ALA A 253 0.45 -3.50 -12.67
CA ALA A 253 0.26 -4.28 -13.89
C ALA A 253 0.23 -5.79 -13.60
N ILE A 254 1.17 -6.29 -12.78
CA ILE A 254 1.21 -7.71 -12.37
C ILE A 254 -0.05 -8.09 -11.60
N CYS A 255 -0.47 -7.25 -10.66
CA CYS A 255 -1.61 -7.55 -9.82
C CYS A 255 -2.94 -7.54 -10.59
N VAL A 256 -3.14 -6.63 -11.54
CA VAL A 256 -4.32 -6.65 -12.42
C VAL A 256 -4.34 -7.93 -13.24
N GLY A 257 -3.22 -8.29 -13.86
CA GLY A 257 -3.14 -9.51 -14.67
C GLY A 257 -3.47 -10.76 -13.86
N ALA A 258 -2.87 -10.91 -12.68
CA ALA A 258 -3.03 -12.09 -11.84
C ALA A 258 -4.37 -12.12 -11.08
N PHE A 259 -4.69 -11.07 -10.33
CA PHE A 259 -5.80 -11.08 -9.37
C PHE A 259 -7.10 -10.53 -9.93
N THR A 260 -7.06 -9.64 -10.92
CA THR A 260 -8.28 -9.09 -11.54
C THR A 260 -8.66 -9.86 -12.79
N GLY A 261 -7.67 -10.26 -13.61
CA GLY A 261 -7.89 -11.04 -14.82
C GLY A 261 -8.02 -12.55 -14.55
N LEU A 262 -6.89 -13.20 -14.23
CA LEU A 262 -6.82 -14.67 -14.18
C LEU A 262 -7.66 -15.29 -13.07
N GLY A 263 -7.59 -14.77 -11.84
CA GLY A 263 -8.29 -15.35 -10.68
C GLY A 263 -9.80 -15.47 -10.90
N PRO A 264 -10.52 -14.35 -11.09
CA PRO A 264 -11.96 -14.36 -11.37
C PRO A 264 -12.32 -15.14 -12.64
N GLY A 265 -11.50 -15.05 -13.69
CA GLY A 265 -11.72 -15.80 -14.94
C GLY A 265 -11.71 -17.31 -14.74
N LEU A 266 -10.74 -17.84 -13.98
CA LEU A 266 -10.65 -19.27 -13.66
C LEU A 266 -11.80 -19.74 -12.76
N VAL A 267 -12.18 -18.93 -11.76
CA VAL A 267 -13.33 -19.24 -10.90
C VAL A 267 -14.63 -19.22 -11.70
N GLY A 268 -14.81 -18.23 -12.57
CA GLY A 268 -15.96 -18.12 -13.47
C GLY A 268 -16.07 -19.33 -14.39
N LEU A 269 -14.98 -19.74 -15.04
CA LEU A 269 -14.95 -20.95 -15.89
C LEU A 269 -15.29 -22.22 -15.10
N ARG A 270 -14.79 -22.35 -13.86
CA ARG A 270 -15.11 -23.48 -12.99
C ARG A 270 -16.57 -23.49 -12.53
N MET A 271 -17.16 -22.31 -12.34
CA MET A 271 -18.57 -22.16 -11.96
C MET A 271 -19.52 -22.36 -13.15
N LEU A 272 -19.14 -21.96 -14.36
CA LEU A 272 -19.89 -22.22 -15.59
C LEU A 272 -20.08 -23.72 -15.85
N GLY A 273 -19.12 -24.56 -15.44
CA GLY A 273 -19.23 -26.02 -15.49
C GLY A 273 -20.17 -26.65 -14.44
N ARG A 274 -20.72 -25.86 -13.50
CA ARG A 274 -21.67 -26.33 -12.46
C ARG A 274 -23.06 -25.75 -12.73
N SER A 275 -23.86 -26.44 -13.53
CA SER A 275 -25.30 -26.19 -13.63
C SER A 275 -26.02 -26.65 -12.35
N SER A 276 -25.92 -25.86 -11.27
CA SER A 276 -26.82 -26.02 -10.12
C SER A 276 -27.81 -24.85 -10.11
N PHE A 277 -29.06 -25.19 -10.42
CA PHE A 277 -30.23 -24.31 -10.43
C PHE A 277 -30.48 -23.57 -9.09
N ALA A 278 -29.79 -23.95 -8.00
CA ALA A 278 -30.02 -23.46 -6.65
C ALA A 278 -29.56 -22.01 -6.38
N TRP A 279 -28.71 -21.41 -7.22
CA TRP A 279 -28.16 -20.06 -6.97
C TRP A 279 -28.99 -18.90 -7.54
N ARG A 280 -30.10 -19.16 -8.24
CA ARG A 280 -30.92 -18.10 -8.87
C ARG A 280 -31.92 -17.41 -7.94
N PHE A 281 -32.06 -17.85 -6.67
CA PHE A 281 -33.11 -17.36 -5.76
C PHE A 281 -32.66 -17.12 -4.31
N ALA A 282 -31.40 -16.72 -4.06
CA ALA A 282 -30.94 -16.29 -2.73
C ALA A 282 -30.40 -14.86 -2.73
#